data_AF-A0A9D5M7U6-F1
#
_entry.id   AF-A0A9D5M7U6-F1
#
_cell.length_a   1.000
_cell.length_b   1.000
_cell.length_c   1.000
_cell.angle_alpha   90.00
_cell.angle_beta   90.00
_cell.angle_gamma   90.00
#
_symmetry.space_group_name_H-M   'P 1'
#
loop_
_entity.id
_entity.type
_entity.pdbx_description
1 polymer ?
#
loop_
_entity_poly.entity_id
_entity_poly.type
_entity_poly.pdbx_seq_one_letter_code
_entity_poly.pdbx_strand_id
1 'polypeptide(L)' 'MENIELLANAIILQAVKDYRHAYSPQCRAEIKRFFRSEWFRALTRLDGEMLISRLENERKI' A
#
# COMPACT_ATOMS: atom_id res chain seq x y z
N MET A 1 18.46 -3.03 -13.60
CA MET A 1 17.56 -3.87 -12.79
C MET A 1 17.33 -3.25 -11.42
N GLU A 2 18.39 -2.85 -10.72
CA GLU A 2 18.32 -2.17 -9.41
C GLU A 2 17.41 -0.92 -9.38
N ASN A 3 17.34 -0.16 -10.47
CA ASN A 3 16.49 1.02 -10.59
C ASN A 3 14.98 0.76 -10.56
N ILE A 4 14.51 -0.37 -11.11
CA ILE A 4 13.07 -0.68 -11.18
C ILE A 4 12.58 -1.18 -9.82
N GLU A 5 13.38 -1.97 -9.12
CA GLU A 5 13.05 -2.42 -7.76
C GLU A 5 13.02 -1.24 -6.78
N LEU A 6 13.97 -0.29 -6.90
CA LEU A 6 13.95 0.95 -6.12
C LEU A 6 12.68 1.77 -6.38
N LEU A 7 12.25 1.87 -7.63
CA LEU A 7 11.02 2.58 -7.99
C LEU A 7 9.78 1.86 -7.43
N ALA A 8 9.68 0.53 -7.59
CA ALA A 8 8.58 -0.26 -7.05
C ALA A 8 8.46 -0.09 -5.53
N ASN A 9 9.59 -0.17 -4.83
CA ASN A 9 9.66 0.06 -3.39
C ASN A 9 9.22 1.49 -3.03
N ALA A 10 9.67 2.50 -3.77
CA ALA A 10 9.29 3.89 -3.54
C ALA A 10 7.77 4.10 -3.69
N ILE A 11 7.15 3.51 -4.72
CA ILE A 11 5.69 3.56 -4.94
C ILE A 11 4.95 2.93 -3.75
N ILE A 12 5.38 1.74 -3.32
CA ILE A 12 4.73 1.02 -2.21
C ILE A 12 4.87 1.78 -0.90
N LEU A 13 6.07 2.29 -0.60
CA LEU A 13 6.33 3.09 0.59
C LEU A 13 5.49 4.38 0.60
N GLN A 14 5.31 5.02 -0.55
CA GLN A 14 4.46 6.20 -0.65
C GLN A 14 2.98 5.85 -0.39
N ALA A 15 2.46 4.78 -0.99
CA ALA A 15 1.08 4.34 -0.73
C ALA A 15 0.81 4.01 0.76
N VAL A 16 1.80 3.44 1.45
CA VAL A 16 1.74 3.21 2.91
C VAL A 16 1.68 4.53 3.68
N LYS A 17 2.52 5.51 3.32
CA LYS A 17 2.47 6.84 3.93
C LYS A 17 1.12 7.51 3.69
N ASP A 18 0.62 7.47 2.47
CA ASP A 18 -0.67 8.07 2.10
C ASP A 18 -1.81 7.43 2.89
N TYR A 19 -1.77 6.11 3.12
CA TYR A 19 -2.77 5.43 3.95
C TYR A 19 -2.80 5.93 5.39
N ARG A 20 -1.62 6.09 6.00
CA ARG A 20 -1.49 6.57 7.38
C ARG A 20 -2.01 8.00 7.55
N HIS A 21 -1.80 8.85 6.55
CA HIS A 21 -2.25 10.24 6.57
C HIS A 21 -3.68 10.43 6.02
N ALA A 22 -4.32 9.39 5.48
CA ALA A 22 -5.68 9.49 4.95
C ALA A 22 -6.73 9.58 6.07
N TYR A 23 -7.32 10.76 6.25
CA TYR A 23 -8.45 10.98 7.16
C TYR A 23 -9.78 10.52 6.55
N SER A 24 -9.96 10.68 5.24
CA SER A 24 -11.15 10.25 4.50
C SER A 24 -11.24 8.72 4.39
N PRO A 25 -12.39 8.11 4.76
CA PRO A 25 -12.66 6.70 4.48
C PRO A 25 -12.57 6.33 2.99
N GLN A 26 -12.97 7.25 2.10
CA GLN A 26 -12.93 7.05 0.65
C GLN A 26 -11.49 7.00 0.15
N CYS A 27 -10.62 7.92 0.59
CA CYS A 27 -9.20 7.88 0.25
C CYS A 27 -8.54 6.57 0.72
N ARG A 28 -8.88 6.09 1.92
CA ARG A 28 -8.41 4.79 2.41
C ARG A 28 -8.89 3.64 1.54
N ALA A 29 -10.14 3.66 1.10
CA ALA A 29 -10.71 2.62 0.25
C ALA A 29 -9.96 2.51 -1.09
N GLU A 30 -9.62 3.64 -1.71
CA GLU A 30 -8.85 3.67 -2.95
C GLU A 30 -7.43 3.12 -2.77
N ILE A 31 -6.76 3.44 -1.66
CA ILE A 31 -5.44 2.91 -1.36
C ILE A 31 -5.49 1.39 -1.08
N LYS A 32 -6.54 0.91 -0.40
CA LYS A 32 -6.79 -0.54 -0.25
C LYS A 32 -7.04 -1.21 -1.60
N ARG A 33 -7.76 -0.54 -2.52
CA ARG A 33 -7.96 -1.04 -3.89
C ARG A 33 -6.63 -1.15 -4.64
N PHE A 34 -5.72 -0.19 -4.45
CA PHE A 34 -4.37 -0.28 -5.00
C PHE A 34 -3.62 -1.52 -4.48
N PHE A 35 -3.59 -1.76 -3.17
CA PHE A 35 -2.91 -2.95 -2.60
C PHE A 35 -3.52 -4.28 -3.06
N ARG A 36 -4.79 -4.29 -3.49
CA ARG A 36 -5.49 -5.47 -4.06
C ARG A 36 -5.32 -5.63 -5.55
N SER A 37 -4.73 -4.64 -6.23
CA SER A 37 -4.68 -4.61 -7.69
C SER A 37 -3.60 -5.53 -8.26
N GLU A 38 -3.82 -5.96 -9.50
CA GLU A 38 -2.79 -6.67 -10.29
C GLU A 38 -1.52 -5.82 -10.47
N TRP A 39 -1.65 -4.50 -10.49
CA TRP A 39 -0.50 -3.60 -10.58
C TRP A 39 0.40 -3.69 -9.33
N PHE A 40 -0.18 -3.75 -8.13
CA PHE A 40 0.59 -3.98 -6.90
C PHE A 40 1.29 -5.34 -6.93
N ARG A 41 0.60 -6.40 -7.38
CA ARG A 41 1.18 -7.75 -7.53
C ARG A 41 2.32 -7.79 -8.55
N ALA A 42 2.27 -6.96 -9.58
CA ALA A 42 3.36 -6.83 -10.55
C ALA A 42 4.58 -6.09 -9.98
N LEU A 43 4.37 -5.16 -9.04
CA LEU A 43 5.43 -4.37 -8.41
C LEU A 43 6.14 -5.10 -7.27
N THR A 44 5.49 -6.05 -6.60
CA THR A 44 6.07 -6.74 -5.43
C THR A 44 5.47 -8.12 -5.17
N ARG A 45 6.24 -8.97 -4.48
CA ARG A 45 5.80 -10.27 -3.97
C ARG A 45 5.11 -10.19 -2.60
N LEU A 46 4.96 -8.99 -2.05
CA LEU A 46 4.26 -8.79 -0.77
C LEU A 46 2.78 -9.13 -0.88
N ASP A 47 2.21 -9.66 0.20
CA ASP A 47 0.77 -9.86 0.31
C ASP A 47 0.06 -8.54 0.65
N GLY A 48 -0.76 -8.06 -0.27
CA GLY A 48 -1.54 -6.84 -0.13
C GLY A 48 -2.56 -6.90 1.01
N GLU A 49 -3.21 -8.04 1.28
CA GLU A 49 -4.16 -8.16 2.39
C GLU A 49 -3.45 -8.15 3.74
N MET A 50 -2.27 -8.77 3.83
CA MET A 50 -1.45 -8.69 5.04
C MET A 50 -1.05 -7.25 5.35
N LEU A 51 -0.65 -6.47 4.33
CA LEU A 51 -0.30 -5.06 4.49
C LEU A 51 -1.51 -4.23 4.95
N ILE A 52 -2.68 -4.43 4.34
CA ILE A 52 -3.93 -3.77 4.75
C ILE A 52 -4.26 -4.07 6.22
N SER A 53 -4.21 -5.34 6.61
CA SER A 53 -4.51 -5.77 7.97
C SER A 53 -3.61 -5.10 9.01
N ARG A 54 -2.30 -5.01 8.73
CA ARG A 54 -1.35 -4.28 9.58
C ARG A 54 -1.72 -2.81 9.70
N LEU A 55 -1.99 -2.13 8.58
CA LEU A 55 -2.32 -0.70 8.57
C LEU A 55 -3.65 -0.37 9.27
N GLU A 56 -4.66 -1.24 9.17
CA GLU A 56 -5.91 -1.08 9.91
C GLU A 56 -5.70 -1.29 11.42
N ASN A 57 -4.81 -2.20 11.83
CA ASN A 57 -4.50 -2.42 13.24
C ASN A 57 -3.69 -1.27 13.85
N GLU A 58 -2.76 -0.66 13.10
CA GLU A 58 -2.03 0.55 13.53
C GLU A 58 -2.98 1.70 13.94
N ARG A 59 -4.17 1.78 13.33
CA ARG A 59 -5.15 2.86 13.57
C ARG A 59 -6.16 2.57 14.69
N LYS A 60 -6.19 1.35 15.23
CA LYS A 60 -7.09 0.95 16.33
C LYS A 60 -6.51 1.26 17.72
N ILE A 61 -5.25 1.69 17.76
CA ILE A 61 -4.53 2.17 18.95
C ILE A 61 -4.77 3.67 19.07
#